data_AF-A0A841JLV9-F1
#
_entry.id   AF-A0A841JLV9-F1
#
_cell.length_a   1.000
_cell.length_b   1.000
_cell.length_c   1.000
_cell.angle_alpha   90.00
_cell.angle_beta   90.00
_cell.angle_gamma   90.00
#
_symmetry.space_group_name_H-M   'P 1'
#
loop_
_entity.id
_entity.type
_entity.pdbx_description
1 polymer ?
#
loop_
_entity_poly.entity_id
_entity_poly.type
_entity_poly.pdbx_seq_one_letter_code
_entity_poly.pdbx_strand_id
1 'polypeptide(L)'
;MNILINDVKIKIIYFLNYYFPDVFVACLTGSIVDQNFNEESDVDLWVISYERDYVFHETFIYEGLKIQVTQIPFTKIEEILWNDYFSRTGTYLGAFAKSEIINDSNDYLLNLITRCRTIYADGPRAMPVLELHQKKALVINLISDFKGSKSSQESFVTISELFSQFIMFYLHYNRGWTHGGGRHMTRNLRKHNAQLYEDLFSLYECYYKSQDKEPFIEFLNSKLQDFEGLDKGYTVSEGLVEVKQSYMVIQFYGLTDHYSFAKNKLPFVSDLIGDKIEDHLVFRTRAIGDSQINEDSLYLILFGSSAALLNEQIIPTLNDLIIKNRRVQANFPVNLDLSLIFSQQQIIRPLTAWIYALKKSPAFEDLTETKAFVAGFELFKLLHAVTFKGDGEAFGKFIAYVHALWFTAAFDHGRFFRTDQLILEKANMKSVFANQYAQQQNTLRTLFDEVEFRMIPGPSQHAFADLIPLLNTNQLQSSKIHPVLDTEKGSLLPKPIWIAYQNVLKIALASFYIPDNKMSYLSYAIMAIIQDKNQAPHENLAFSN
;
A
#
# COMPACT_ATOMS: atom_id res chain seq x y z
N MET A 1 34.70 -18.29 1.86
CA MET A 1 33.45 -17.54 1.61
C MET A 1 32.21 -18.42 1.78
N ASN A 2 32.02 -19.50 1.02
CA ASN A 2 30.82 -20.36 1.14
C ASN A 2 30.60 -20.97 2.55
N ILE A 3 31.67 -21.37 3.25
CA ILE A 3 31.57 -21.87 4.64
C ILE A 3 31.06 -20.77 5.59
N LEU A 4 31.53 -19.53 5.43
CA LEU A 4 31.11 -18.38 6.23
C LEU A 4 29.64 -18.02 5.95
N ILE A 5 29.20 -18.07 4.69
CA ILE A 5 27.80 -17.81 4.31
C ILE A 5 26.87 -18.85 4.93
N ASN A 6 27.27 -20.14 4.93
CA ASN A 6 26.47 -21.20 5.55
C ASN A 6 26.38 -21.04 7.08
N ASP A 7 27.47 -20.65 7.75
CA ASP A 7 27.44 -20.34 9.19
C ASP A 7 26.48 -19.18 9.50
N VAL A 8 26.54 -18.10 8.73
CA VAL A 8 25.62 -16.95 8.88
C VAL A 8 24.16 -17.39 8.71
N LYS A 9 23.84 -18.19 7.68
CA LYS A 9 22.46 -18.67 7.47
C LYS A 9 21.94 -19.49 8.64
N ILE A 10 22.75 -20.37 9.21
CA ILE A 10 22.38 -21.16 10.38
C ILE A 10 22.07 -20.24 11.57
N LYS A 11 22.92 -19.25 11.83
CA LYS A 11 22.68 -18.25 12.90
C LYS A 11 21.40 -17.45 12.65
N ILE A 12 21.11 -17.08 11.41
CA ILE A 12 19.87 -16.38 11.04
C ILE A 12 18.63 -17.24 11.31
N ILE A 13 18.68 -18.56 11.06
CA ILE A 13 17.57 -19.46 11.38
C ILE A 13 17.31 -19.51 12.89
N TYR A 14 18.37 -19.64 13.71
CA TYR A 14 18.22 -19.58 15.17
C TYR A 14 17.70 -18.23 15.66
N PHE A 15 18.20 -17.14 15.08
CA PHE A 15 17.72 -15.79 15.35
C PHE A 15 16.22 -15.63 15.05
N LEU A 16 15.77 -16.10 13.89
CA LEU A 16 14.34 -16.06 13.49
C LEU A 16 13.48 -16.85 14.48
N ASN A 17 13.88 -18.07 14.84
CA ASN A 17 13.11 -18.90 15.78
C ASN A 17 13.01 -18.28 17.18
N TYR A 18 14.00 -17.48 17.59
CA TYR A 18 14.01 -16.84 18.90
C TYR A 18 13.23 -15.52 18.92
N TYR A 19 13.46 -14.63 17.94
CA TYR A 19 12.89 -13.28 17.94
C TYR A 19 11.58 -13.16 17.14
N PHE A 20 11.36 -14.05 16.17
CA PHE A 20 10.23 -14.01 15.24
C PHE A 20 9.62 -15.40 15.04
N PRO A 21 9.16 -16.09 16.10
CA PRO A 21 8.66 -17.47 16.01
C PRO A 21 7.41 -17.60 15.12
N ASP A 22 6.63 -16.52 14.99
CA ASP A 22 5.42 -16.44 14.15
C ASP A 22 5.68 -15.80 12.78
N VAL A 23 6.95 -15.73 12.34
CA VAL A 23 7.27 -15.14 11.03
C VAL A 23 6.58 -15.91 9.90
N PHE A 24 5.94 -15.19 8.98
CA PHE A 24 5.25 -15.83 7.87
C PHE A 24 6.27 -16.36 6.85
N VAL A 25 7.14 -15.49 6.33
CA VAL A 25 8.27 -15.87 5.46
C VAL A 25 9.46 -14.94 5.66
N ALA A 26 10.67 -15.39 5.33
CA ALA A 26 11.89 -14.61 5.48
C ALA A 26 12.91 -14.88 4.35
N CYS A 27 13.63 -13.84 3.92
CA CYS A 27 14.75 -13.93 3.00
C CYS A 27 15.92 -13.03 3.39
N LEU A 28 17.12 -13.40 2.94
CA LEU A 28 18.28 -12.52 2.95
C LEU A 28 18.32 -11.69 1.67
N THR A 29 18.78 -10.44 1.80
CA THR A 29 19.07 -9.57 0.67
C THR A 29 20.41 -8.85 0.89
N GLY A 30 20.67 -7.78 0.15
CA GLY A 30 21.84 -6.94 0.40
C GLY A 30 23.18 -7.57 -0.01
N SER A 31 24.23 -7.15 0.69
CA SER A 31 25.63 -7.46 0.36
C SER A 31 25.97 -8.94 0.47
N ILE A 32 25.29 -9.69 1.36
CA ILE A 32 25.49 -11.13 1.55
C ILE A 32 25.10 -11.93 0.30
N VAL A 33 24.04 -11.50 -0.38
CA VAL A 33 23.60 -12.14 -1.63
C VAL A 33 24.39 -11.62 -2.83
N ASP A 34 24.78 -10.34 -2.81
CA ASP A 34 25.59 -9.71 -3.86
C ASP A 34 27.08 -10.16 -3.84
N GLN A 35 27.48 -11.09 -2.97
CA GLN A 35 28.87 -11.55 -2.77
C GLN A 35 29.86 -10.40 -2.48
N ASN A 36 29.37 -9.29 -1.95
CA ASN A 36 30.18 -8.11 -1.58
C ASN A 36 30.20 -7.89 -0.06
N PHE A 37 29.84 -8.93 0.71
CA PHE A 37 29.81 -8.91 2.17
C PHE A 37 31.22 -8.84 2.75
N ASN A 38 31.43 -7.91 3.69
CA ASN A 38 32.66 -7.76 4.45
C ASN A 38 32.34 -7.61 5.95
N GLU A 39 33.37 -7.51 6.78
CA GLU A 39 33.24 -7.44 8.26
C GLU A 39 32.45 -6.20 8.74
N GLU A 40 32.36 -5.16 7.93
CA GLU A 40 31.61 -3.93 8.22
C GLU A 40 30.16 -3.97 7.70
N SER A 41 29.80 -5.04 6.97
CA SER A 41 28.48 -5.20 6.37
C SER A 41 27.47 -5.75 7.39
N ASP A 42 26.28 -5.16 7.41
CA ASP A 42 25.13 -5.75 8.04
C ASP A 42 24.60 -6.95 7.22
N VAL A 43 23.91 -7.85 7.92
CA VAL A 43 23.08 -8.88 7.31
C VAL A 43 21.68 -8.33 7.14
N ASP A 44 21.30 -8.04 5.89
CA ASP A 44 19.95 -7.60 5.54
C ASP A 44 18.98 -8.79 5.55
N LEU A 45 18.16 -8.89 6.60
CA LEU A 45 17.13 -9.91 6.76
C LEU A 45 15.76 -9.27 6.53
N TRP A 46 15.04 -9.73 5.52
CA TRP A 46 13.69 -9.25 5.22
C TRP A 46 12.69 -10.30 5.70
N VAL A 47 11.73 -9.87 6.51
CA VAL A 47 10.68 -10.73 7.03
C VAL A 47 9.32 -10.17 6.64
N ILE A 48 8.46 -11.01 6.08
CA ILE A 48 7.07 -10.63 5.83
C ILE A 48 6.26 -11.09 7.05
N SER A 49 5.52 -10.17 7.64
CA SER A 49 4.91 -10.36 8.95
C SER A 49 3.46 -9.90 8.96
N TYR A 50 2.63 -10.62 9.71
CA TYR A 50 1.30 -10.16 10.10
C TYR A 50 1.36 -9.19 11.29
N GLU A 51 2.50 -9.08 11.97
CA GLU A 51 2.62 -8.34 13.24
C GLU A 51 2.81 -6.83 13.06
N ARG A 52 3.11 -6.38 11.83
CA ARG A 52 3.33 -4.97 11.52
C ARG A 52 2.33 -4.48 10.49
N ASP A 53 1.95 -3.21 10.60
CA ASP A 53 1.13 -2.49 9.62
C ASP A 53 1.97 -1.55 8.75
N TYR A 54 3.27 -1.40 9.03
CA TYR A 54 4.18 -0.55 8.26
C TYR A 54 5.54 -1.21 8.11
N VAL A 55 6.30 -0.78 7.10
CA VAL A 55 7.68 -1.25 6.94
C VAL A 55 8.49 -0.73 8.12
N PHE A 56 9.09 -1.65 8.87
CA PHE A 56 9.84 -1.32 10.07
C PHE A 56 11.25 -1.91 9.99
N HIS A 57 12.25 -1.08 10.34
CA HIS A 57 13.64 -1.49 10.35
C HIS A 57 14.15 -1.54 11.78
N GLU A 58 14.73 -2.67 12.18
CA GLU A 58 15.35 -2.85 13.49
C GLU A 58 16.69 -3.55 13.31
N THR A 59 17.72 -3.07 14.00
CA THR A 59 19.04 -3.69 13.96
C THR A 59 19.27 -4.44 15.26
N PHE A 60 19.67 -5.71 15.14
CA PHE A 60 20.02 -6.58 16.24
C PHE A 60 21.50 -6.92 16.20
N ILE A 61 22.09 -7.08 17.38
CA ILE A 61 23.39 -7.72 17.53
C ILE A 61 23.13 -9.11 18.09
N TYR A 62 23.36 -10.14 17.26
CA TYR A 62 23.12 -11.54 17.62
C TYR A 62 24.37 -12.36 17.31
N GLU A 63 24.97 -12.95 18.34
CA GLU A 63 26.21 -13.73 18.23
C GLU A 63 27.33 -13.01 17.45
N GLY A 64 27.46 -11.70 17.67
CA GLY A 64 28.45 -10.85 16.99
C GLY A 64 28.07 -10.41 15.58
N LEU A 65 26.96 -10.89 15.02
CA LEU A 65 26.43 -10.41 13.75
C LEU A 65 25.54 -9.18 13.95
N LYS A 66 25.76 -8.15 13.13
CA LYS A 66 24.84 -7.03 12.99
C LYS A 66 23.77 -7.39 11.96
N ILE A 67 22.57 -7.70 12.42
CA ILE A 67 21.43 -8.12 11.58
C ILE A 67 20.47 -6.94 11.46
N GLN A 68 20.31 -6.40 10.26
CA GLN A 68 19.29 -5.39 9.97
C GLN A 68 18.03 -6.09 9.49
N VAL A 69 17.00 -6.13 10.33
CA VAL A 69 15.71 -6.73 10.01
C VAL A 69 14.80 -5.68 9.41
N THR A 70 14.31 -5.94 8.20
CA THR A 70 13.22 -5.19 7.56
C THR A 70 11.94 -6.01 7.67
N GLN A 71 11.03 -5.60 8.54
CA GLN A 71 9.70 -6.20 8.70
C GLN A 71 8.75 -5.55 7.71
N ILE A 72 8.21 -6.34 6.78
CA ILE A 72 7.29 -5.89 5.74
C ILE A 72 5.89 -6.41 6.07
N PRO A 73 4.88 -5.52 6.17
CA PRO A 73 3.50 -5.92 6.43
C PRO A 73 2.97 -6.79 5.29
N PHE A 74 2.51 -8.00 5.59
CA PHE A 74 1.90 -8.89 4.60
C PHE A 74 0.73 -8.22 3.86
N THR A 75 -0.08 -7.47 4.59
CA THR A 75 -1.28 -6.78 4.09
C THR A 75 -1.00 -5.65 3.10
N LYS A 76 0.22 -5.11 3.04
CA LYS A 76 0.56 -3.96 2.18
C LYS A 76 1.66 -4.26 1.17
N ILE A 77 2.09 -5.52 1.05
CA ILE A 77 3.21 -5.86 0.18
C ILE A 77 2.97 -5.45 -1.28
N GLU A 78 1.75 -5.62 -1.78
CA GLU A 78 1.41 -5.25 -3.16
C GLU A 78 1.46 -3.74 -3.34
N GLU A 79 0.88 -2.98 -2.40
CA GLU A 79 0.93 -1.52 -2.38
C GLU A 79 2.38 -1.03 -2.36
N ILE A 80 3.23 -1.63 -1.52
CA ILE A 80 4.65 -1.29 -1.42
C ILE A 80 5.37 -1.52 -2.76
N LEU A 81 5.18 -2.67 -3.40
CA LEU A 81 5.82 -3.00 -4.67
C LEU A 81 5.31 -2.13 -5.82
N TRP A 82 4.02 -1.80 -5.81
CA TRP A 82 3.44 -0.88 -6.79
C TRP A 82 3.95 0.54 -6.61
N ASN A 83 4.00 1.05 -5.38
CA ASN A 83 4.58 2.35 -5.08
C ASN A 83 6.06 2.39 -5.51
N ASP A 84 6.80 1.31 -5.30
CA ASP A 84 8.18 1.19 -5.75
C ASP A 84 8.31 1.21 -7.29
N TYR A 85 7.40 0.54 -8.00
CA TYR A 85 7.29 0.57 -9.46
C TYR A 85 6.93 1.97 -10.02
N PHE A 86 5.96 2.64 -9.39
CA PHE A 86 5.46 3.95 -9.79
C PHE A 86 6.42 5.08 -9.45
N SER A 87 7.05 5.05 -8.27
CA SER A 87 8.08 5.99 -7.85
C SER A 87 9.37 5.85 -8.65
N ARG A 88 9.57 4.71 -9.32
CA ARG A 88 10.77 4.34 -10.08
C ARG A 88 12.01 4.16 -9.21
N THR A 89 11.83 4.01 -7.90
CA THR A 89 12.94 3.80 -6.97
C THR A 89 13.49 2.39 -7.13
N GLY A 90 12.70 1.33 -6.95
CA GLY A 90 13.13 -0.05 -7.11
C GLY A 90 13.78 -0.66 -5.86
N THR A 91 13.52 -0.10 -4.68
CA THR A 91 14.03 -0.57 -3.39
C THR A 91 13.54 -1.97 -3.04
N TYR A 92 12.22 -2.16 -3.05
CA TYR A 92 11.60 -3.40 -2.65
C TYR A 92 11.64 -4.42 -3.78
N LEU A 93 11.31 -4.00 -5.00
CA LEU A 93 11.38 -4.85 -6.19
C LEU A 93 12.81 -5.37 -6.41
N GLY A 94 13.80 -4.49 -6.33
CA GLY A 94 15.21 -4.85 -6.50
C GLY A 94 15.73 -5.76 -5.40
N ALA A 95 15.38 -5.48 -4.13
CA ALA A 95 15.77 -6.30 -3.00
C ALA A 95 15.14 -7.70 -3.05
N PHE A 96 13.85 -7.83 -3.35
CA PHE A 96 13.21 -9.13 -3.54
C PHE A 96 13.77 -9.87 -4.75
N ALA A 97 13.98 -9.18 -5.87
CA ALA A 97 14.49 -9.80 -7.09
C ALA A 97 15.83 -10.53 -6.87
N LYS A 98 16.71 -9.97 -6.03
CA LYS A 98 18.00 -10.60 -5.68
C LYS A 98 17.95 -11.51 -4.45
N SER A 99 16.85 -11.57 -3.72
CA SER A 99 16.80 -12.23 -2.42
C SER A 99 17.05 -13.74 -2.47
N GLU A 100 17.58 -14.26 -1.37
CA GLU A 100 17.72 -15.69 -1.10
C GLU A 100 16.78 -16.11 0.04
N ILE A 101 15.97 -17.15 -0.18
CA ILE A 101 14.96 -17.61 0.77
C ILE A 101 15.61 -18.26 2.00
N ILE A 102 15.14 -17.91 3.19
CA ILE A 102 15.52 -18.54 4.47
C ILE A 102 14.36 -19.34 5.07
N ASN A 103 13.15 -18.79 4.99
CA ASN A 103 11.93 -19.44 5.45
C ASN A 103 10.81 -19.16 4.44
N ASP A 104 10.27 -20.22 3.83
CA ASP A 104 9.10 -20.16 2.96
C ASP A 104 8.43 -21.53 2.93
N SER A 105 7.51 -21.77 3.87
CA SER A 105 6.86 -23.08 3.99
C SER A 105 5.82 -23.36 2.88
N ASN A 106 5.48 -22.36 2.08
CA ASN A 106 4.31 -22.39 1.20
C ASN A 106 4.56 -21.80 -0.20
N ASP A 107 5.83 -21.74 -0.63
CA ASP A 107 6.28 -21.17 -1.91
C ASP A 107 5.82 -19.72 -2.20
N TYR A 108 5.35 -19.01 -1.17
CA TYR A 108 4.86 -17.65 -1.31
C TYR A 108 5.99 -16.71 -1.70
N LEU A 109 7.12 -16.81 -0.99
CA LEU A 109 8.29 -15.97 -1.22
C LEU A 109 8.97 -16.35 -2.54
N LEU A 110 8.97 -17.63 -2.91
CA LEU A 110 9.45 -18.11 -4.21
C LEU A 110 8.67 -17.46 -5.37
N ASN A 111 7.34 -17.46 -5.30
CA ASN A 111 6.48 -16.86 -6.31
C ASN A 111 6.66 -15.34 -6.36
N LEU A 112 6.70 -14.69 -5.19
CA LEU A 112 6.93 -13.25 -5.07
C LEU A 112 8.28 -12.83 -5.67
N ILE A 113 9.37 -13.51 -5.30
CA ILE A 113 10.72 -13.21 -5.79
C ILE A 113 10.79 -13.41 -7.31
N THR A 114 10.23 -14.51 -7.83
CA THR A 114 10.18 -14.77 -9.27
C THR A 114 9.48 -13.63 -10.00
N ARG A 115 8.37 -13.13 -9.45
CA ARG A 115 7.64 -12.01 -10.03
C ARG A 115 8.42 -10.70 -9.96
N CYS A 116 9.01 -10.40 -8.80
CA CYS A 116 9.85 -9.21 -8.62
C CYS A 116 11.04 -9.22 -9.59
N ARG A 117 11.65 -10.38 -9.86
CA ARG A 117 12.70 -10.53 -10.88
C ARG A 117 12.21 -10.12 -12.27
N THR A 118 11.04 -10.59 -12.68
CA THR A 118 10.45 -10.21 -13.98
C THR A 118 10.20 -8.70 -14.06
N ILE A 119 9.50 -8.12 -13.08
CA ILE A 119 9.18 -6.69 -13.07
C ILE A 119 10.45 -5.83 -13.04
N TYR A 120 11.41 -6.21 -12.21
CA TYR A 120 12.66 -5.46 -12.05
C TYR A 120 13.51 -5.51 -13.33
N ALA A 121 13.50 -6.64 -14.05
CA ALA A 121 14.17 -6.77 -15.35
C ALA A 121 13.49 -5.94 -16.46
N ASP A 122 12.16 -5.82 -16.43
CA ASP A 122 11.39 -5.01 -17.39
C ASP A 122 11.61 -3.48 -17.20
N GLY A 123 12.07 -3.06 -16.02
CA GLY A 123 12.25 -1.66 -15.65
C GLY A 123 10.99 -1.02 -15.02
N PRO A 124 11.12 0.19 -14.44
CA PRO A 124 10.02 0.89 -13.80
C PRO A 124 9.00 1.43 -14.80
N ARG A 125 7.91 1.98 -14.28
CA ARG A 125 6.94 2.73 -15.11
C ARG A 125 7.62 3.85 -15.88
N ALA A 126 7.27 3.99 -17.15
CA ALA A 126 7.64 5.15 -17.95
C ALA A 126 7.13 6.45 -17.28
N MET A 127 8.02 7.41 -17.10
CA MET A 127 7.67 8.71 -16.53
C MET A 127 6.77 9.49 -17.50
N PRO A 128 5.68 10.12 -17.01
CA PRO A 128 4.89 11.04 -17.83
C PRO A 128 5.74 12.15 -18.43
N VAL A 129 5.40 12.56 -19.65
CA VAL A 129 6.17 13.59 -20.38
C VAL A 129 6.28 14.88 -19.56
N LEU A 130 5.21 15.31 -18.87
CA LEU A 130 5.23 16.48 -18.00
C LEU A 130 6.24 16.35 -16.83
N GLU A 131 6.28 15.20 -16.16
CA GLU A 131 7.25 14.93 -15.09
C GLU A 131 8.70 14.95 -15.65
N LEU A 132 8.91 14.40 -16.86
CA LEU A 132 10.20 14.46 -17.54
C LEU A 132 10.61 15.90 -17.88
N HIS A 133 9.68 16.74 -18.32
CA HIS A 133 9.95 18.17 -18.54
C HIS A 133 10.40 18.86 -17.24
N GLN A 134 9.70 18.60 -16.13
CA GLN A 134 10.04 19.17 -14.83
C GLN A 134 11.42 18.73 -14.34
N LYS A 135 11.77 17.45 -14.53
CA LYS A 135 13.10 16.94 -14.19
C LYS A 135 14.19 17.51 -15.08
N LYS A 136 13.97 17.60 -16.40
CA LYS A 136 14.90 18.24 -17.35
C LYS A 136 15.13 19.71 -16.96
N ALA A 137 14.06 20.42 -16.64
CA ALA A 137 14.08 21.80 -16.19
C ALA A 137 14.89 22.00 -14.90
N LEU A 138 14.69 21.14 -13.90
CA LEU A 138 15.47 21.16 -12.67
C LEU A 138 16.98 21.04 -12.98
N VAL A 139 17.35 20.11 -13.86
CA VAL A 139 18.76 19.96 -14.29
C VAL A 139 19.26 21.22 -14.98
N ILE A 140 18.50 21.82 -15.91
CA ILE A 140 18.88 23.07 -16.59
C ILE A 140 19.09 24.22 -15.59
N ASN A 141 18.20 24.36 -14.60
CA ASN A 141 18.34 25.37 -13.56
C ASN A 141 19.59 25.14 -12.73
N LEU A 142 19.85 23.91 -12.31
CA LEU A 142 21.07 23.55 -11.58
C LEU A 142 22.35 23.80 -12.40
N ILE A 143 22.31 23.61 -13.73
CA ILE A 143 23.42 24.01 -14.61
C ILE A 143 23.64 25.53 -14.56
N SER A 144 22.56 26.31 -14.65
CA SER A 144 22.62 27.78 -14.57
C SER A 144 23.16 28.25 -13.21
N ASP A 145 22.69 27.65 -12.12
CA ASP A 145 23.15 27.96 -10.75
C ASP A 145 24.62 27.56 -10.57
N PHE A 146 25.03 26.39 -11.08
CA PHE A 146 26.42 25.97 -11.03
C PHE A 146 27.32 26.94 -11.81
N LYS A 147 26.90 27.35 -13.00
CA LYS A 147 27.59 28.38 -13.80
C LYS A 147 27.69 29.72 -13.06
N GLY A 148 26.59 30.17 -12.45
CA GLY A 148 26.47 31.47 -11.78
C GLY A 148 27.04 31.53 -10.36
N SER A 149 27.32 30.39 -9.74
CA SER A 149 27.82 30.32 -8.37
C SER A 149 29.12 31.09 -8.19
N LYS A 150 29.16 31.93 -7.14
CA LYS A 150 30.23 32.93 -6.94
C LYS A 150 31.32 32.46 -5.99
N SER A 151 31.06 31.41 -5.22
CA SER A 151 32.00 30.83 -4.26
C SER A 151 32.24 29.36 -4.56
N SER A 152 33.42 28.85 -4.23
CA SER A 152 33.75 27.44 -4.40
C SER A 152 32.85 26.55 -3.55
N GLN A 153 32.46 27.00 -2.36
CA GLN A 153 31.54 26.28 -1.46
C GLN A 153 30.18 26.07 -2.12
N GLU A 154 29.60 27.12 -2.68
CA GLU A 154 28.35 27.05 -3.43
C GLU A 154 28.50 26.11 -4.62
N SER A 155 29.58 26.25 -5.41
CA SER A 155 29.83 25.39 -6.56
C SER A 155 29.94 23.89 -6.18
N PHE A 156 30.58 23.55 -5.04
CA PHE A 156 30.69 22.16 -4.57
C PHE A 156 29.33 21.56 -4.21
N VAL A 157 28.46 22.33 -3.54
CA VAL A 157 27.11 21.88 -3.20
C VAL A 157 26.28 21.73 -4.46
N THR A 158 26.26 22.75 -5.33
CA THR A 158 25.46 22.73 -6.56
C THR A 158 25.91 21.63 -7.52
N ILE A 159 27.21 21.35 -7.68
CA ILE A 159 27.64 20.26 -8.57
C ILE A 159 27.23 18.89 -8.04
N SER A 160 27.21 18.68 -6.72
CA SER A 160 26.79 17.40 -6.12
C SER A 160 25.31 17.14 -6.37
N GLU A 161 24.48 18.17 -6.20
CA GLU A 161 23.06 18.08 -6.52
C GLU A 161 22.83 17.90 -8.03
N LEU A 162 23.48 18.71 -8.86
CA LEU A 162 23.39 18.61 -10.33
C LEU A 162 23.76 17.22 -10.84
N PHE A 163 24.87 16.66 -10.34
CA PHE A 163 25.33 15.32 -10.69
C PHE A 163 24.27 14.26 -10.35
N SER A 164 23.73 14.30 -9.14
CA SER A 164 22.69 13.37 -8.68
C SER A 164 21.40 13.50 -9.50
N GLN A 165 20.90 14.73 -9.70
CA GLN A 165 19.67 15.00 -10.43
C GLN A 165 19.78 14.64 -11.91
N PHE A 166 20.93 14.87 -12.54
CA PHE A 166 21.15 14.46 -13.93
C PHE A 166 21.10 12.94 -14.09
N ILE A 167 21.77 12.17 -13.22
CA ILE A 167 21.73 10.71 -13.28
C ILE A 167 20.29 10.20 -13.07
N MET A 168 19.57 10.75 -12.10
CA MET A 168 18.16 10.40 -11.88
C MET A 168 17.30 10.69 -13.11
N PHE A 169 17.44 11.87 -13.71
CA PHE A 169 16.73 12.24 -14.94
C PHE A 169 17.05 11.26 -16.09
N TYR A 170 18.34 10.99 -16.32
CA TYR A 170 18.79 10.06 -17.36
C TYR A 170 18.18 8.67 -17.18
N LEU A 171 18.25 8.12 -15.96
CA LEU A 171 17.68 6.81 -15.65
C LEU A 171 16.15 6.82 -15.85
N HIS A 172 15.43 7.81 -15.33
CA HIS A 172 13.98 7.87 -15.50
C HIS A 172 13.53 7.99 -16.95
N TYR A 173 14.24 8.77 -17.77
CA TYR A 173 13.99 8.85 -19.21
C TYR A 173 14.17 7.48 -19.88
N ASN A 174 15.22 6.74 -19.51
CA ASN A 174 15.58 5.44 -20.08
C ASN A 174 14.97 4.23 -19.34
N ARG A 175 13.93 4.43 -18.52
CA ARG A 175 13.30 3.38 -17.71
C ARG A 175 14.32 2.57 -16.89
N GLY A 176 15.18 3.29 -16.19
CA GLY A 176 16.12 2.76 -15.20
C GLY A 176 15.67 3.04 -13.77
N TRP A 177 16.04 2.13 -12.88
CA TRP A 177 15.79 2.23 -11.43
C TRP A 177 16.77 3.19 -10.75
N THR A 178 16.28 4.00 -9.82
CA THR A 178 17.11 4.99 -9.07
C THR A 178 17.40 4.58 -7.62
N HIS A 179 17.16 3.31 -7.26
CA HIS A 179 17.26 2.76 -5.90
C HIS A 179 18.53 3.18 -5.16
N GLY A 180 18.41 3.35 -3.83
CA GLY A 180 19.51 3.29 -2.86
C GLY A 180 20.47 4.50 -2.88
N GLY A 181 20.13 5.53 -3.65
CA GLY A 181 20.98 6.70 -3.83
C GLY A 181 22.36 6.33 -4.36
N GLY A 182 23.38 7.12 -4.00
CA GLY A 182 24.71 7.13 -4.61
C GLY A 182 25.27 5.80 -5.07
N ARG A 183 25.32 4.75 -4.23
CA ARG A 183 25.95 3.46 -4.60
C ARG A 183 25.18 2.66 -5.65
N HIS A 184 23.87 2.60 -5.55
CA HIS A 184 23.04 1.77 -6.42
C HIS A 184 22.65 2.52 -7.71
N MET A 185 22.37 3.81 -7.61
CA MET A 185 22.11 4.68 -8.75
C MET A 185 23.27 4.69 -9.76
N THR A 186 24.51 4.72 -9.26
CA THR A 186 25.72 4.73 -10.08
C THR A 186 26.00 3.37 -10.74
N ARG A 187 25.77 2.27 -10.01
CA ARG A 187 25.80 0.90 -10.58
C ARG A 187 24.75 0.73 -11.67
N ASN A 188 23.54 1.26 -11.48
CA ASN A 188 22.48 1.21 -12.49
C ASN A 188 22.85 2.06 -13.70
N LEU A 189 23.38 3.28 -13.51
CA LEU A 189 23.89 4.09 -14.62
C LEU A 189 24.92 3.32 -15.45
N ARG A 190 25.91 2.69 -14.80
CA ARG A 190 26.94 1.92 -15.50
C ARG A 190 26.37 0.74 -16.29
N LYS A 191 25.35 0.06 -15.75
CA LYS A 191 24.64 -1.02 -16.45
C LYS A 191 23.85 -0.52 -17.66
N HIS A 192 23.20 0.64 -17.54
CA HIS A 192 22.43 1.25 -18.63
C HIS A 192 23.32 1.87 -19.72
N ASN A 193 24.38 2.56 -19.32
CA ASN A 193 25.30 3.25 -20.22
C ASN A 193 26.68 3.42 -19.55
N ALA A 194 27.57 2.46 -19.83
CA ALA A 194 28.92 2.46 -19.28
C ALA A 194 29.74 3.68 -19.73
N GLN A 195 29.58 4.14 -20.98
CA GLN A 195 30.32 5.30 -21.49
C GLN A 195 29.90 6.58 -20.76
N LEU A 196 28.60 6.83 -20.62
CA LEU A 196 28.08 7.97 -19.88
C LEU A 196 28.56 7.96 -18.43
N TYR A 197 28.61 6.77 -17.80
CA TYR A 197 29.16 6.62 -16.47
C TYR A 197 30.63 7.09 -16.41
N GLU A 198 31.51 6.57 -17.28
CA GLU A 198 32.94 6.92 -17.24
C GLU A 198 33.17 8.41 -17.56
N ASP A 199 32.48 8.97 -18.55
CA ASP A 199 32.60 10.38 -18.93
C ASP A 199 32.15 11.31 -17.78
N LEU A 200 30.98 11.04 -17.21
CA LEU A 200 30.39 11.88 -16.18
C LEU A 200 31.23 11.88 -14.90
N PHE A 201 31.72 10.71 -14.47
CA PHE A 201 32.59 10.59 -13.30
C PHE A 201 33.96 11.22 -13.52
N SER A 202 34.56 11.04 -14.70
CA SER A 202 35.84 11.66 -15.03
C SER A 202 35.76 13.19 -14.99
N LEU A 203 34.69 13.77 -15.55
CA LEU A 203 34.48 15.22 -15.50
C LEU A 203 34.18 15.71 -14.08
N TYR A 204 33.41 14.96 -13.31
CA TYR A 204 33.12 15.26 -11.90
C TYR A 204 34.43 15.28 -11.07
N GLU A 205 35.30 14.29 -11.23
CA GLU A 205 36.62 14.26 -10.58
C GLU A 205 37.55 15.38 -11.04
N CYS A 206 37.57 15.69 -12.34
CA CYS A 206 38.37 16.78 -12.89
C CYS A 206 37.96 18.12 -12.28
N TYR A 207 36.66 18.37 -12.11
CA TYR A 207 36.18 19.58 -11.47
C TYR A 207 36.72 19.76 -10.04
N TYR A 208 36.77 18.71 -9.21
CA TYR A 208 37.34 18.82 -7.86
C TYR A 208 38.84 19.16 -7.86
N LYS A 209 39.55 18.85 -8.94
CA LYS A 209 40.99 19.13 -9.09
C LYS A 209 41.25 20.52 -9.66
N SER A 210 40.54 20.91 -10.71
CA SER A 210 40.79 22.15 -11.46
C SER A 210 39.90 23.32 -11.06
N GLN A 211 38.72 23.03 -10.48
CA GLN A 211 37.60 23.97 -10.29
C GLN A 211 37.08 24.61 -11.59
N ASP A 212 37.49 24.08 -12.75
CA ASP A 212 36.98 24.51 -14.05
C ASP A 212 35.60 23.89 -14.30
N LYS A 213 34.60 24.75 -14.42
CA LYS A 213 33.19 24.37 -14.55
C LYS A 213 32.81 24.04 -16.00
N GLU A 214 33.48 24.65 -16.98
CA GLU A 214 33.03 24.66 -18.38
C GLU A 214 32.96 23.24 -18.98
N PRO A 215 33.96 22.35 -18.82
CA PRO A 215 33.89 21.00 -19.40
C PRO A 215 32.69 20.19 -18.93
N PHE A 216 32.32 20.32 -17.64
CA PHE A 216 31.17 19.62 -17.07
C PHE A 216 29.85 20.22 -17.60
N ILE A 217 29.76 21.55 -17.69
CA ILE A 217 28.59 22.28 -18.21
C ILE A 217 28.36 21.97 -19.69
N GLU A 218 29.40 22.03 -20.53
CA GLU A 218 29.32 21.75 -21.96
C GLU A 218 28.87 20.31 -22.22
N PHE A 219 29.44 19.36 -21.48
CA PHE A 219 29.04 17.95 -21.56
C PHE A 219 27.56 17.74 -21.24
N LEU A 220 27.08 18.29 -20.12
CA LEU A 220 25.67 18.14 -19.73
C LEU A 220 24.73 18.83 -20.71
N ASN A 221 25.05 20.04 -21.18
CA ASN A 221 24.24 20.73 -22.19
C ASN A 221 24.16 19.93 -23.49
N SER A 222 25.27 19.34 -23.94
CA SER A 222 25.28 18.45 -25.10
C SER A 222 24.38 17.23 -24.88
N LYS A 223 24.47 16.56 -23.73
CA LYS A 223 23.60 15.41 -23.42
C LYS A 223 22.13 15.80 -23.32
N LEU A 224 21.82 17.00 -22.84
CA LEU A 224 20.44 17.47 -22.73
C LEU A 224 19.77 17.69 -24.10
N GLN A 225 20.55 17.85 -25.18
CA GLN A 225 20.05 17.93 -26.55
C GLN A 225 19.53 16.58 -27.06
N ASP A 226 20.04 15.45 -26.55
CA ASP A 226 19.58 14.10 -26.92
C ASP A 226 18.11 13.84 -26.50
N PHE A 227 17.52 14.72 -25.69
CA PHE A 227 16.14 14.62 -25.19
C PHE A 227 15.22 15.66 -25.86
N GLU A 228 15.24 15.70 -27.19
CA GLU A 228 14.41 16.59 -28.02
C GLU A 228 12.90 16.39 -27.78
N GLY A 229 12.11 17.45 -27.92
CA GLY A 229 10.66 17.43 -27.72
C GLY A 229 10.21 17.78 -26.30
N LEU A 230 11.16 17.97 -25.39
CA LEU A 230 10.92 18.45 -24.02
C LEU A 230 11.02 19.98 -23.85
N ASP A 231 10.86 20.77 -24.92
CA ASP A 231 11.31 22.17 -24.97
C ASP A 231 10.17 23.21 -24.94
N LYS A 232 8.93 22.78 -24.71
CA LYS A 232 7.80 23.68 -24.44
C LYS A 232 7.81 24.06 -22.96
N GLY A 233 7.65 25.35 -22.65
CA GLY A 233 7.79 25.94 -21.32
C GLY A 233 7.24 25.06 -20.18
N TYR A 234 7.97 25.02 -19.08
CA TYR A 234 7.69 24.14 -17.95
C TYR A 234 7.31 24.95 -16.71
N THR A 235 6.56 24.31 -15.83
CA THR A 235 6.25 24.84 -14.51
C THR A 235 7.09 24.09 -13.47
N VAL A 236 7.84 24.82 -12.66
CA VAL A 236 8.63 24.29 -11.52
C VAL A 236 7.78 23.99 -10.29
N SER A 237 6.53 24.45 -10.23
CA SER A 237 5.59 23.99 -9.21
C SER A 237 5.03 22.61 -9.53
N GLU A 238 4.56 21.89 -8.51
CA GLU A 238 3.76 20.68 -8.71
C GLU A 238 2.58 21.03 -9.63
N GLY A 239 2.56 20.44 -10.83
CA GLY A 239 1.42 20.52 -11.73
C GLY A 239 0.40 19.48 -11.29
N LEU A 240 -0.88 19.76 -11.49
CA LEU A 240 -1.92 18.75 -11.28
C LEU A 240 -1.62 17.55 -12.19
N VAL A 241 -1.53 16.36 -11.58
CA VAL A 241 -1.25 15.12 -12.32
C VAL A 241 -2.44 14.82 -13.23
N GLU A 242 -2.18 14.56 -14.50
CA GLU A 242 -3.22 14.15 -15.43
C GLU A 242 -3.86 12.83 -15.00
N VAL A 243 -5.18 12.82 -14.88
CA VAL A 243 -5.95 11.61 -14.60
C VAL A 243 -6.07 10.81 -15.89
N LYS A 244 -5.63 9.55 -15.87
CA LYS A 244 -5.67 8.65 -17.05
C LYS A 244 -6.87 7.73 -17.09
N GLN A 245 -7.60 7.63 -15.99
CA GLN A 245 -8.75 6.73 -15.85
C GLN A 245 -10.06 7.52 -15.95
N SER A 246 -11.18 6.83 -16.14
CA SER A 246 -12.53 7.41 -16.04
C SER A 246 -12.95 7.66 -14.59
N TYR A 247 -11.99 7.72 -13.67
CA TYR A 247 -12.19 8.11 -12.29
C TYR A 247 -11.00 8.93 -11.79
N MET A 248 -11.22 9.73 -10.74
CA MET A 248 -10.15 10.41 -10.02
C MET A 248 -10.36 10.30 -8.52
N VAL A 249 -9.27 10.46 -7.77
CA VAL A 249 -9.26 10.27 -6.32
C VAL A 249 -8.85 11.57 -5.64
N ILE A 250 -9.63 11.97 -4.64
CA ILE A 250 -9.33 13.06 -3.71
C ILE A 250 -9.07 12.42 -2.34
N GLN A 251 -7.94 12.77 -1.71
CA GLN A 251 -7.65 12.39 -0.33
C GLN A 251 -7.79 13.61 0.56
N PHE A 252 -8.67 13.53 1.56
CA PHE A 252 -8.78 14.51 2.63
C PHE A 252 -8.05 13.99 3.88
N TYR A 253 -7.23 14.84 4.50
CA TYR A 253 -6.40 14.49 5.66
C TYR A 253 -6.51 15.57 6.76
N GLY A 254 -5.99 15.27 7.95
CA GLY A 254 -6.06 16.19 9.10
C GLY A 254 -7.48 16.42 9.62
N LEU A 255 -8.39 15.47 9.39
CA LEU A 255 -9.80 15.57 9.80
C LEU A 255 -9.97 15.15 11.26
N THR A 256 -10.58 16.00 12.08
CA THR A 256 -10.93 15.67 13.47
C THR A 256 -12.15 14.75 13.56
N ASP A 257 -13.06 14.85 12.59
CA ASP A 257 -14.28 14.04 12.51
C ASP A 257 -14.61 13.76 11.03
N HIS A 258 -14.24 12.58 10.56
CA HIS A 258 -14.51 12.11 9.19
C HIS A 258 -16.00 12.01 8.90
N TYR A 259 -16.83 11.69 9.89
CA TYR A 259 -18.27 11.55 9.71
C TYR A 259 -18.92 12.91 9.49
N SER A 260 -18.66 13.87 10.39
CA SER A 260 -19.17 15.24 10.24
C SER A 260 -18.66 15.89 8.95
N PHE A 261 -17.41 15.62 8.56
CA PHE A 261 -16.89 16.08 7.27
C PHE A 261 -17.65 15.46 6.10
N ALA A 262 -17.81 14.13 6.09
CA ALA A 262 -18.51 13.42 5.02
C ALA A 262 -19.97 13.88 4.89
N LYS A 263 -20.67 14.09 6.01
CA LYS A 263 -22.07 14.51 6.01
C LYS A 263 -22.26 15.98 5.61
N ASN A 264 -21.40 16.88 6.10
CA ASN A 264 -21.66 18.32 5.99
C ASN A 264 -20.83 19.03 4.92
N LYS A 265 -19.71 18.45 4.47
CA LYS A 265 -18.77 19.08 3.54
C LYS A 265 -18.70 18.38 2.18
N LEU A 266 -18.84 17.05 2.12
CA LEU A 266 -18.83 16.36 0.82
C LEU A 266 -20.02 16.68 -0.08
N PRO A 267 -21.26 16.89 0.41
CA PRO A 267 -22.36 17.28 -0.46
C PRO A 267 -22.05 18.55 -1.24
N PHE A 268 -21.39 19.53 -0.62
CA PHE A 268 -20.94 20.74 -1.30
C PHE A 268 -19.95 20.46 -2.44
N VAL A 269 -19.06 19.46 -2.27
CA VAL A 269 -18.15 19.02 -3.35
C VAL A 269 -18.95 18.37 -4.47
N SER A 270 -19.94 17.52 -4.13
CA SER A 270 -20.82 16.88 -5.12
C SER A 270 -21.68 17.89 -5.89
N ASP A 271 -22.32 18.83 -5.18
CA ASP A 271 -23.17 19.88 -5.75
C ASP A 271 -22.40 20.79 -6.70
N LEU A 272 -21.14 21.09 -6.37
CA LEU A 272 -20.27 21.92 -7.20
C LEU A 272 -19.95 21.24 -8.54
N ILE A 273 -19.74 19.93 -8.51
CA ILE A 273 -19.40 19.18 -9.71
C ILE A 273 -20.66 18.89 -10.54
N GLY A 274 -21.82 18.83 -9.89
CA GLY A 274 -23.14 18.67 -10.51
C GLY A 274 -23.27 17.34 -11.26
N ASP A 275 -24.12 17.32 -12.28
CA ASP A 275 -24.46 16.12 -13.08
C ASP A 275 -23.32 15.61 -13.96
N LYS A 276 -22.11 16.19 -13.87
CA LYS A 276 -20.93 15.79 -14.65
C LYS A 276 -20.28 14.51 -14.13
N ILE A 277 -20.61 14.09 -12.91
CA ILE A 277 -20.10 12.87 -12.30
C ILE A 277 -21.22 11.84 -12.33
N GLU A 278 -20.89 10.66 -12.87
CA GLU A 278 -21.84 9.56 -13.01
C GLU A 278 -22.10 8.87 -11.67
N ASP A 279 -21.04 8.75 -10.86
CA ASP A 279 -21.09 8.08 -9.55
C ASP A 279 -19.92 8.53 -8.67
N HIS A 280 -20.00 8.26 -7.37
CA HIS A 280 -18.91 8.51 -6.44
C HIS A 280 -18.85 7.48 -5.32
N LEU A 281 -17.64 7.24 -4.81
CA LEU A 281 -17.41 6.37 -3.66
C LEU A 281 -16.64 7.13 -2.58
N VAL A 282 -17.12 7.02 -1.34
CA VAL A 282 -16.45 7.59 -0.17
C VAL A 282 -16.13 6.50 0.83
N PHE A 283 -14.88 6.44 1.25
CA PHE A 283 -14.42 5.49 2.26
C PHE A 283 -13.27 6.08 3.09
N ARG A 284 -13.17 5.63 4.34
CA ARG A 284 -12.12 6.00 5.28
C ARG A 284 -11.07 4.89 5.31
N THR A 285 -9.80 5.24 5.16
CA THR A 285 -8.70 4.30 5.39
C THR A 285 -7.47 5.09 5.82
N ARG A 286 -6.49 4.41 6.42
CA ARG A 286 -5.14 4.98 6.57
C ARG A 286 -4.63 5.48 5.22
N ALA A 287 -3.83 6.54 5.26
CA ALA A 287 -3.27 7.12 4.06
C ALA A 287 -2.51 6.04 3.25
N ILE A 288 -2.87 5.95 1.97
CA ILE A 288 -2.30 5.03 0.98
C ILE A 288 -1.12 5.75 0.32
N GLY A 289 0.00 5.05 0.15
CA GLY A 289 1.21 5.62 -0.43
C GLY A 289 2.27 6.02 0.60
N ASP A 290 3.28 6.74 0.13
CA ASP A 290 4.46 7.15 0.92
C ASP A 290 4.19 8.36 1.83
N SER A 291 2.92 8.63 2.16
CA SER A 291 2.59 9.71 3.07
C SER A 291 3.07 9.32 4.46
N GLN A 292 4.00 10.09 5.03
CA GLN A 292 4.38 10.04 6.45
C GLN A 292 3.21 10.35 7.41
N ILE A 293 2.01 10.52 6.88
CA ILE A 293 0.77 10.78 7.58
C ILE A 293 0.24 9.44 8.10
N ASN A 294 0.57 9.11 9.35
CA ASN A 294 -0.01 7.98 10.08
C ASN A 294 -1.48 8.21 10.50
N GLU A 295 -2.18 9.14 9.86
CA GLU A 295 -3.56 9.50 10.18
C GLU A 295 -4.53 8.88 9.19
N ASP A 296 -5.73 8.56 9.69
CA ASP A 296 -6.83 8.15 8.85
C ASP A 296 -7.21 9.29 7.90
N SER A 297 -7.34 8.97 6.63
CA SER A 297 -7.77 9.88 5.58
C SER A 297 -9.16 9.49 5.07
N LEU A 298 -9.86 10.47 4.52
CA LEU A 298 -11.09 10.23 3.78
C LEU A 298 -10.79 10.28 2.28
N TYR A 299 -11.17 9.22 1.57
CA TYR A 299 -11.01 9.14 0.13
C TYR A 299 -12.36 9.35 -0.55
N LEU A 300 -12.39 10.25 -1.52
CA LEU A 300 -13.51 10.46 -2.44
C LEU A 300 -13.06 10.08 -3.85
N ILE A 301 -13.67 9.05 -4.41
CA ILE A 301 -13.52 8.65 -5.80
C ILE A 301 -14.68 9.25 -6.59
N LEU A 302 -14.36 9.95 -7.68
CA LEU A 302 -15.33 10.54 -8.59
C LEU A 302 -15.24 9.83 -9.94
N PHE A 303 -16.34 9.24 -10.41
CA PHE A 303 -16.41 8.54 -11.69
C PHE A 303 -17.00 9.46 -12.77
N GLY A 304 -16.23 9.69 -13.84
CA GLY A 304 -16.67 10.45 -15.00
C GLY A 304 -16.87 9.55 -16.21
N SER A 305 -17.50 10.10 -17.26
CA SER A 305 -17.68 9.40 -18.53
C SER A 305 -16.37 9.19 -19.29
N SER A 306 -15.35 10.04 -19.03
CA SER A 306 -14.02 9.94 -19.62
C SER A 306 -12.97 10.65 -18.78
N ALA A 307 -11.70 10.28 -18.97
CA ALA A 307 -10.56 10.98 -18.39
C ALA A 307 -10.49 12.46 -18.86
N ALA A 308 -10.84 12.72 -20.13
CA ALA A 308 -10.85 14.07 -20.68
C ALA A 308 -11.83 14.99 -19.93
N LEU A 309 -13.05 14.52 -19.64
CA LEU A 309 -14.02 15.26 -18.84
C LEU A 309 -13.44 15.64 -17.47
N LEU A 310 -12.80 14.67 -16.79
CA LEU A 310 -12.18 14.90 -15.49
C LEU A 310 -11.08 15.96 -15.57
N ASN A 311 -10.16 15.83 -16.53
CA ASN A 311 -9.02 16.73 -16.68
C ASN A 311 -9.41 18.15 -17.12
N GLU A 312 -10.36 18.29 -18.04
CA GLU A 312 -10.68 19.57 -18.67
C GLU A 312 -11.73 20.38 -17.90
N GLN A 313 -12.61 19.70 -17.15
CA GLN A 313 -13.74 20.37 -16.50
C GLN A 313 -13.76 20.22 -14.98
N ILE A 314 -13.46 19.04 -14.46
CA ILE A 314 -13.62 18.76 -13.03
C ILE A 314 -12.39 19.21 -12.24
N ILE A 315 -11.20 18.82 -12.69
CA ILE A 315 -9.92 19.19 -12.04
C ILE A 315 -9.79 20.72 -11.90
N PRO A 316 -10.01 21.55 -12.95
CA PRO A 316 -9.90 23.00 -12.81
C PRO A 316 -10.90 23.59 -11.82
N THR A 317 -12.14 23.09 -11.82
CA THR A 317 -13.21 23.53 -10.90
C THR A 317 -12.84 23.24 -9.44
N LEU A 318 -12.32 22.04 -9.17
CA LEU A 318 -11.88 21.66 -7.83
C LEU A 318 -10.59 22.36 -7.41
N ASN A 319 -9.67 22.58 -8.34
CA ASN A 319 -8.43 23.30 -8.07
C ASN A 319 -8.69 24.71 -7.56
N ASP A 320 -9.62 25.41 -8.22
CA ASP A 320 -10.06 26.73 -7.78
C ASP A 320 -10.66 26.70 -6.37
N LEU A 321 -11.40 25.64 -6.03
CA LEU A 321 -11.99 25.50 -4.71
C LEU A 321 -10.95 25.18 -3.62
N ILE A 322 -10.14 24.14 -3.85
CA ILE A 322 -9.22 23.58 -2.86
C ILE A 322 -8.05 24.56 -2.62
N ILE A 323 -7.44 25.09 -3.68
CA ILE A 323 -6.28 25.97 -3.57
C ILE A 323 -6.69 27.38 -3.14
N LYS A 324 -7.71 27.99 -3.77
CA LYS A 324 -8.00 29.42 -3.53
C LYS A 324 -8.78 29.66 -2.24
N ASN A 325 -9.65 28.74 -1.82
CA ASN A 325 -10.44 28.95 -0.60
C ASN A 325 -9.80 28.38 0.68
N ARG A 326 -8.77 27.52 0.59
CA ARG A 326 -8.06 26.88 1.73
C ARG A 326 -8.96 26.29 2.82
N ARG A 327 -10.22 25.95 2.51
CA ARG A 327 -11.21 25.49 3.49
C ARG A 327 -11.03 24.02 3.87
N VAL A 328 -10.31 23.25 3.06
CA VAL A 328 -10.17 21.81 3.19
C VAL A 328 -8.74 21.44 2.85
N GLN A 329 -8.09 20.68 3.73
CA GLN A 329 -6.79 20.07 3.45
C GLN A 329 -7.03 18.80 2.62
N ALA A 330 -6.57 18.83 1.37
CA ALA A 330 -6.77 17.73 0.44
C ALA A 330 -5.58 17.58 -0.52
N ASN A 331 -5.24 16.33 -0.85
CA ASN A 331 -4.38 15.99 -1.96
C ASN A 331 -5.27 15.63 -3.16
N PHE A 332 -5.03 16.26 -4.29
CA PHE A 332 -5.83 16.04 -5.49
C PHE A 332 -5.12 16.50 -6.77
N PRO A 333 -5.18 15.73 -7.87
CA PRO A 333 -5.60 14.32 -7.93
C PRO A 333 -4.55 13.39 -7.32
N VAL A 334 -5.01 12.41 -6.55
CA VAL A 334 -4.15 11.32 -6.06
C VAL A 334 -4.04 10.27 -7.15
N ASN A 335 -2.81 9.91 -7.52
CA ASN A 335 -2.52 8.86 -8.51
C ASN A 335 -2.66 7.48 -7.86
N LEU A 336 -3.89 7.14 -7.46
CA LEU A 336 -4.24 5.88 -6.82
C LEU A 336 -4.87 4.94 -7.85
N ASP A 337 -4.21 3.83 -8.15
CA ASP A 337 -4.79 2.78 -8.98
C ASP A 337 -5.75 1.95 -8.12
N LEU A 338 -7.05 2.09 -8.37
CA LEU A 338 -8.09 1.40 -7.63
C LEU A 338 -8.06 -0.12 -7.84
N SER A 339 -7.39 -0.63 -8.86
CA SER A 339 -7.16 -2.08 -9.00
C SER A 339 -6.31 -2.64 -7.86
N LEU A 340 -5.51 -1.82 -7.16
CA LEU A 340 -4.77 -2.22 -5.96
C LEU A 340 -5.69 -2.47 -4.76
N ILE A 341 -6.81 -1.76 -4.72
CA ILE A 341 -7.77 -1.82 -3.60
C ILE A 341 -8.84 -2.87 -3.89
N PHE A 342 -9.32 -2.93 -5.13
CA PHE A 342 -10.46 -3.76 -5.53
C PHE A 342 -10.06 -5.00 -6.32
N SER A 343 -8.75 -5.26 -6.46
CA SER A 343 -8.13 -6.30 -7.27
C SER A 343 -8.35 -6.16 -8.79
N GLN A 344 -9.48 -5.60 -9.25
CA GLN A 344 -9.78 -5.41 -10.67
C GLN A 344 -10.71 -4.22 -10.93
N GLN A 345 -10.54 -3.58 -12.09
CA GLN A 345 -11.37 -2.44 -12.49
C GLN A 345 -12.85 -2.80 -12.70
N GLN A 346 -13.15 -4.01 -13.16
CA GLN A 346 -14.52 -4.44 -13.48
C GLN A 346 -15.44 -4.55 -12.25
N ILE A 347 -14.88 -4.76 -11.06
CA ILE A 347 -15.64 -4.84 -9.80
C ILE A 347 -15.99 -3.45 -9.27
N ILE A 348 -15.23 -2.41 -9.63
CA ILE A 348 -15.32 -1.10 -9.02
C ILE A 348 -16.74 -0.52 -9.15
N ARG A 349 -17.32 -0.50 -10.35
CA ARG A 349 -18.67 0.06 -10.54
C ARG A 349 -19.77 -0.76 -9.86
N PRO A 350 -19.84 -2.10 -10.00
CA PRO A 350 -20.77 -2.93 -9.24
C PRO A 350 -20.65 -2.73 -7.72
N LEU A 351 -19.43 -2.64 -7.20
CA LEU A 351 -19.16 -2.39 -5.78
C LEU A 351 -19.63 -1.00 -5.36
N THR A 352 -19.36 0.04 -6.14
CA THR A 352 -19.87 1.40 -5.87
C THR A 352 -21.39 1.41 -5.84
N ALA A 353 -22.05 0.78 -6.82
CA ALA A 353 -23.51 0.68 -6.87
C ALA A 353 -24.09 -0.05 -5.64
N TRP A 354 -23.46 -1.15 -5.20
CA TRP A 354 -23.85 -1.84 -3.98
C TRP A 354 -23.65 -0.98 -2.73
N ILE A 355 -22.52 -0.28 -2.60
CA ILE A 355 -22.26 0.63 -1.47
C ILE A 355 -23.25 1.80 -1.47
N TYR A 356 -23.62 2.31 -2.63
CA TYR A 356 -24.66 3.32 -2.74
C TYR A 356 -26.02 2.77 -2.29
N ALA A 357 -26.37 1.55 -2.70
CA ALA A 357 -27.58 0.87 -2.23
C ALA A 357 -27.57 0.61 -0.71
N LEU A 358 -26.41 0.28 -0.12
CA LEU A 358 -26.25 0.18 1.34
C LEU A 358 -26.66 1.49 2.02
N LYS A 359 -26.16 2.63 1.51
CA LYS A 359 -26.36 3.96 2.12
C LYS A 359 -27.76 4.54 1.95
N LYS A 360 -28.64 3.95 1.14
CA LYS A 360 -30.02 4.42 0.91
C LYS A 360 -31.00 4.11 2.05
N SER A 361 -30.61 3.31 3.04
CA SER A 361 -31.49 3.04 4.19
C SER A 361 -31.60 4.28 5.09
N PRO A 362 -32.80 4.60 5.65
CA PRO A 362 -32.96 5.66 6.65
C PRO A 362 -32.02 5.51 7.85
N ALA A 363 -31.56 4.29 8.12
CA ALA A 363 -30.59 4.00 9.17
C ALA A 363 -29.23 4.73 8.96
N PHE A 364 -28.92 5.16 7.74
CA PHE A 364 -27.70 5.90 7.39
C PHE A 364 -27.84 7.42 7.48
N GLU A 365 -29.06 7.97 7.53
CA GLU A 365 -29.27 9.43 7.67
C GLU A 365 -28.70 9.96 9.00
N ASP A 366 -28.70 9.11 10.02
CA ASP A 366 -28.19 9.35 11.36
C ASP A 366 -27.22 8.24 11.81
N LEU A 367 -26.25 7.92 10.95
CA LEU A 367 -25.23 6.91 11.25
C LEU A 367 -24.30 7.37 12.39
N THR A 368 -24.53 6.88 13.61
CA THR A 368 -23.62 7.04 14.76
C THR A 368 -22.53 5.96 14.77
N GLU A 369 -21.48 6.08 15.60
CA GLU A 369 -20.47 5.02 15.75
C GLU A 369 -21.10 3.67 16.12
N THR A 370 -22.11 3.67 17.00
CA THR A 370 -22.85 2.46 17.39
C THR A 370 -23.63 1.87 16.21
N LYS A 371 -24.34 2.69 15.43
CA LYS A 371 -25.06 2.23 14.23
C LYS A 371 -24.11 1.74 13.15
N ALA A 372 -22.96 2.40 12.97
CA ALA A 372 -21.90 1.94 12.07
C ALA A 372 -21.36 0.58 12.50
N PHE A 373 -21.13 0.37 13.80
CA PHE A 373 -20.71 -0.93 14.34
C PHE A 373 -21.75 -2.03 14.07
N VAL A 374 -23.04 -1.76 14.33
CA VAL A 374 -24.14 -2.70 14.02
C VAL A 374 -24.21 -2.99 12.52
N ALA A 375 -24.09 -1.97 11.67
CA ALA A 375 -24.07 -2.16 10.22
C ALA A 375 -22.88 -3.01 9.76
N GLY A 376 -21.69 -2.79 10.34
CA GLY A 376 -20.51 -3.59 10.08
C GLY A 376 -20.69 -5.04 10.52
N PHE A 377 -21.32 -5.27 11.67
CA PHE A 377 -21.64 -6.59 12.17
C PHE A 377 -22.66 -7.32 11.26
N GLU A 378 -23.68 -6.61 10.79
CA GLU A 378 -24.64 -7.14 9.81
C GLU A 378 -24.00 -7.45 8.45
N LEU A 379 -22.94 -6.74 8.04
CA LEU A 379 -22.21 -7.08 6.80
C LEU A 379 -21.55 -8.45 6.91
N PHE A 380 -21.01 -8.80 8.08
CA PHE A 380 -20.51 -10.16 8.33
C PHE A 380 -21.64 -11.19 8.26
N LYS A 381 -22.81 -10.88 8.81
CA LYS A 381 -24.00 -11.74 8.71
C LYS A 381 -24.43 -11.94 7.25
N LEU A 382 -24.44 -10.87 6.47
CA LEU A 382 -24.76 -10.91 5.03
C LEU A 382 -23.76 -11.79 4.28
N LEU A 383 -22.47 -11.63 4.56
CA LEU A 383 -21.41 -12.44 3.96
C LEU A 383 -21.58 -13.93 4.32
N HIS A 384 -21.84 -14.25 5.59
CA HIS A 384 -22.11 -15.62 6.03
C HIS A 384 -23.31 -16.23 5.28
N ALA A 385 -24.42 -15.51 5.21
CA ALA A 385 -25.65 -15.97 4.59
C ALA A 385 -25.53 -16.13 3.06
N VAL A 386 -24.96 -15.15 2.37
CA VAL A 386 -24.96 -15.07 0.90
C VAL A 386 -23.75 -15.75 0.29
N THR A 387 -22.55 -15.43 0.78
CA THR A 387 -21.29 -15.90 0.20
C THR A 387 -20.95 -17.30 0.66
N PHE A 388 -21.10 -17.56 1.96
CA PHE A 388 -20.81 -18.86 2.56
C PHE A 388 -22.04 -19.75 2.66
N LYS A 389 -23.23 -19.29 2.23
CA LYS A 389 -24.48 -20.05 2.24
C LYS A 389 -24.81 -20.64 3.63
N GLY A 390 -24.41 -19.95 4.69
CA GLY A 390 -24.57 -20.41 6.07
C GLY A 390 -23.53 -21.42 6.55
N ASP A 391 -22.54 -21.82 5.73
CA ASP A 391 -21.45 -22.72 6.15
C ASP A 391 -20.58 -22.05 7.23
N GLY A 392 -20.82 -22.43 8.48
CA GLY A 392 -20.12 -21.90 9.64
C GLY A 392 -18.64 -22.29 9.71
N GLU A 393 -18.24 -23.43 9.15
CA GLU A 393 -16.84 -23.86 9.16
C GLU A 393 -16.02 -23.05 8.15
N ALA A 394 -16.50 -22.97 6.91
CA ALA A 394 -15.84 -22.18 5.88
C ALA A 394 -15.81 -20.68 6.23
N PHE A 395 -16.92 -20.16 6.76
CA PHE A 395 -16.99 -18.80 7.26
C PHE A 395 -16.05 -18.57 8.45
N GLY A 396 -16.01 -19.47 9.42
CA GLY A 396 -15.11 -19.40 10.57
C GLY A 396 -13.63 -19.31 10.16
N LYS A 397 -13.20 -20.11 9.18
CA LYS A 397 -11.83 -20.02 8.64
C LYS A 397 -11.56 -18.70 7.92
N PHE A 398 -12.52 -18.19 7.16
CA PHE A 398 -12.42 -16.87 6.54
C PHE A 398 -12.32 -15.74 7.57
N ILE A 399 -13.11 -15.80 8.64
CA ILE A 399 -13.07 -14.80 9.72
C ILE A 399 -11.75 -14.85 10.47
N ALA A 400 -11.20 -16.03 10.75
CA ALA A 400 -9.86 -16.16 11.32
C ALA A 400 -8.79 -15.51 10.43
N TYR A 401 -8.88 -15.71 9.11
CA TYR A 401 -8.02 -15.05 8.13
C TYR A 401 -8.16 -13.52 8.19
N VAL A 402 -9.39 -12.98 8.09
CA VAL A 402 -9.66 -11.54 8.15
C VAL A 402 -9.18 -10.94 9.48
N HIS A 403 -9.42 -11.64 10.60
CA HIS A 403 -8.96 -11.20 11.91
C HIS A 403 -7.43 -11.13 11.97
N ALA A 404 -6.72 -12.14 11.49
CA ALA A 404 -5.25 -12.14 11.45
C ALA A 404 -4.69 -10.94 10.68
N LEU A 405 -5.34 -10.52 9.58
CA LEU A 405 -4.93 -9.35 8.81
C LEU A 405 -5.21 -8.02 9.51
N TRP A 406 -6.36 -7.91 10.17
CA TRP A 406 -6.80 -6.62 10.71
C TRP A 406 -6.29 -6.37 12.12
N PHE A 407 -6.10 -7.43 12.92
CA PHE A 407 -5.77 -7.32 14.34
C PHE A 407 -4.59 -6.40 14.64
N THR A 408 -3.61 -6.38 13.74
CA THR A 408 -2.42 -5.52 13.79
C THR A 408 -2.73 -4.04 13.88
N ALA A 409 -3.81 -3.60 13.22
CA ALA A 409 -4.25 -2.21 13.29
C ALA A 409 -4.71 -1.79 14.68
N ALA A 410 -5.06 -2.74 15.55
CA ALA A 410 -5.47 -2.49 16.93
C ALA A 410 -4.31 -2.32 17.91
N PHE A 411 -3.10 -2.81 17.59
CA PHE A 411 -1.95 -2.73 18.50
C PHE A 411 -0.73 -2.02 17.91
N ASP A 412 -0.37 -2.15 16.64
CA ASP A 412 0.94 -1.67 16.15
C ASP A 412 1.03 -0.12 16.03
N HIS A 413 -0.06 0.56 15.66
CA HIS A 413 -0.24 2.03 15.62
C HIS A 413 0.94 2.91 15.09
N GLY A 414 2.00 2.37 14.51
CA GLY A 414 3.21 3.15 14.23
C GLY A 414 4.06 3.49 15.46
N ARG A 415 3.74 2.94 16.65
CA ARG A 415 4.24 3.51 17.93
C ARG A 415 5.38 2.73 18.58
N PHE A 416 5.61 1.49 18.17
CA PHE A 416 6.57 0.62 18.84
C PHE A 416 7.90 0.57 18.10
N PHE A 417 8.93 1.13 18.74
CA PHE A 417 10.30 1.19 18.23
C PHE A 417 11.09 -0.10 18.44
N ARG A 418 10.50 -1.12 19.07
CA ARG A 418 11.14 -2.42 19.32
C ARG A 418 10.14 -3.55 19.17
N THR A 419 10.60 -4.70 18.70
CA THR A 419 9.75 -5.88 18.46
C THR A 419 9.21 -6.49 19.77
N ASP A 420 9.96 -6.43 20.87
CA ASP A 420 9.52 -6.96 22.18
C ASP A 420 8.32 -6.19 22.77
N GLN A 421 8.32 -4.87 22.65
CA GLN A 421 7.20 -4.01 23.08
C GLN A 421 5.93 -4.31 22.29
N LEU A 422 6.07 -4.53 20.97
CA LEU A 422 4.95 -4.87 20.10
C LEU A 422 4.27 -6.18 20.52
N ILE A 423 5.07 -7.22 20.80
CA ILE A 423 4.56 -8.54 21.22
C ILE A 423 3.76 -8.41 22.53
N LEU A 424 4.26 -7.61 23.48
CA LEU A 424 3.54 -7.34 24.72
C LEU A 424 2.20 -6.62 24.45
N GLU A 425 2.19 -5.61 23.60
CA GLU A 425 0.97 -4.86 23.28
C GLU A 425 -0.06 -5.73 22.54
N LYS A 426 0.38 -6.59 21.63
CA LYS A 426 -0.48 -7.59 20.99
C LYS A 426 -1.18 -8.47 22.04
N ALA A 427 -0.45 -8.98 23.03
CA ALA A 427 -1.00 -9.80 24.10
C ALA A 427 -2.00 -9.03 24.98
N ASN A 428 -1.68 -7.77 25.31
CA ASN A 428 -2.60 -6.88 26.01
C ASN A 428 -3.89 -6.67 25.23
N MET A 429 -3.79 -6.38 23.93
CA MET A 429 -4.94 -6.11 23.07
C MET A 429 -5.86 -7.34 22.92
N LYS A 430 -5.30 -8.57 22.86
CA LYS A 430 -6.11 -9.80 22.90
C LYS A 430 -6.96 -9.86 24.18
N SER A 431 -6.38 -9.49 25.31
CA SER A 431 -7.07 -9.48 26.61
C SER A 431 -8.17 -8.40 26.65
N VAL A 432 -7.91 -7.22 26.08
CA VAL A 432 -8.91 -6.15 25.93
C VAL A 432 -10.10 -6.62 25.11
N PHE A 433 -9.85 -7.23 23.95
CA PHE A 433 -10.91 -7.75 23.08
C PHE A 433 -11.74 -8.84 23.75
N ALA A 434 -11.09 -9.78 24.46
CA ALA A 434 -11.78 -10.83 25.21
C ALA A 434 -12.70 -10.25 26.30
N ASN A 435 -12.20 -9.30 27.08
CA ASN A 435 -12.99 -8.64 28.12
C ASN A 435 -14.17 -7.84 27.54
N GLN A 436 -13.94 -7.10 26.45
CA GLN A 436 -14.98 -6.33 25.79
C GLN A 436 -16.07 -7.24 25.20
N TYR A 437 -15.68 -8.36 24.59
CA TYR A 437 -16.62 -9.36 24.08
C TYR A 437 -17.43 -9.98 25.20
N ALA A 438 -16.81 -10.39 26.30
CA ALA A 438 -17.50 -10.98 27.45
C ALA A 438 -18.61 -10.07 28.00
N GLN A 439 -18.41 -8.74 27.98
CA GLN A 439 -19.42 -7.76 28.40
C GLN A 439 -20.59 -7.61 27.42
N GLN A 440 -20.41 -7.96 26.15
CA GLN A 440 -21.36 -7.70 25.06
C GLN A 440 -21.90 -8.98 24.40
N GLN A 441 -21.41 -10.15 24.82
CA GLN A 441 -21.59 -11.44 24.16
C GLN A 441 -23.07 -11.76 23.88
N ASN A 442 -23.95 -11.59 24.86
CA ASN A 442 -25.38 -11.88 24.69
C ASN A 442 -26.02 -10.98 23.63
N THR A 443 -25.72 -9.69 23.63
CA THR A 443 -26.25 -8.74 22.65
C THR A 443 -25.73 -9.06 21.25
N LEU A 444 -24.44 -9.36 21.12
CA LEU A 444 -23.81 -9.64 19.83
C LEU A 444 -24.28 -10.99 19.25
N ARG A 445 -24.47 -12.02 20.08
CA ARG A 445 -25.05 -13.30 19.65
C ARG A 445 -26.47 -13.14 19.15
N THR A 446 -27.34 -12.46 19.93
CA THR A 446 -28.71 -12.18 19.51
C THR A 446 -28.74 -11.44 18.18
N LEU A 447 -27.89 -10.42 18.02
CA LEU A 447 -27.80 -9.67 16.76
C LEU A 447 -27.32 -10.54 15.58
N PHE A 448 -26.43 -11.50 15.82
CA PHE A 448 -25.92 -12.39 14.76
C PHE A 448 -26.94 -13.45 14.35
N ASP A 449 -27.76 -13.92 15.31
CA ASP A 449 -28.75 -14.98 15.11
C ASP A 449 -30.09 -14.47 14.57
N GLU A 450 -30.36 -13.17 14.69
CA GLU A 450 -31.54 -12.54 14.09
C GLU A 450 -31.56 -12.76 12.57
N VAL A 451 -32.73 -13.11 12.02
CA VAL A 451 -32.91 -13.27 10.57
C VAL A 451 -32.97 -11.91 9.88
N GLU A 452 -33.58 -10.91 10.53
CA GLU A 452 -33.79 -9.58 9.96
C GLU A 452 -32.50 -8.74 9.95
N PHE A 453 -32.31 -7.94 8.90
CA PHE A 453 -31.25 -6.95 8.80
C PHE A 453 -31.84 -5.58 9.12
N ARG A 454 -31.34 -4.93 10.18
CA ARG A 454 -31.82 -3.63 10.64
C ARG A 454 -31.15 -2.49 9.88
N MET A 455 -29.90 -2.67 9.50
CA MET A 455 -29.07 -1.66 8.84
C MET A 455 -28.90 -1.92 7.34
N ILE A 456 -28.93 -3.19 6.91
CA ILE A 456 -28.72 -3.56 5.50
C ILE A 456 -30.08 -3.73 4.77
N PRO A 457 -30.47 -2.79 3.90
CA PRO A 457 -31.77 -2.85 3.23
C PRO A 457 -31.84 -3.97 2.21
N GLY A 458 -33.02 -4.55 2.01
CA GLY A 458 -33.26 -5.65 1.07
C GLY A 458 -32.65 -5.45 -0.33
N PRO A 459 -32.84 -4.30 -1.01
CA PRO A 459 -32.20 -4.04 -2.31
C PRO A 459 -30.67 -4.14 -2.29
N SER A 460 -30.04 -3.76 -1.18
CA SER A 460 -28.58 -3.89 -1.03
C SER A 460 -28.16 -5.36 -0.85
N GLN A 461 -28.96 -6.18 -0.17
CA GLN A 461 -28.70 -7.62 -0.04
C GLN A 461 -28.74 -8.31 -1.41
N HIS A 462 -29.69 -7.94 -2.27
CA HIS A 462 -29.78 -8.45 -3.65
C HIS A 462 -28.59 -7.97 -4.48
N ALA A 463 -28.25 -6.68 -4.43
CA ALA A 463 -27.08 -6.15 -5.14
C ALA A 463 -25.76 -6.80 -4.68
N PHE A 464 -25.65 -7.18 -3.40
CA PHE A 464 -24.52 -7.95 -2.90
C PHE A 464 -24.49 -9.36 -3.48
N ALA A 465 -25.64 -10.04 -3.54
CA ALA A 465 -25.75 -11.36 -4.15
C ALA A 465 -25.35 -11.34 -5.64
N ASP A 466 -25.72 -10.28 -6.37
CA ASP A 466 -25.33 -10.07 -7.76
C ASP A 466 -23.83 -9.80 -7.94
N LEU A 467 -23.15 -9.30 -6.90
CA LEU A 467 -21.70 -9.11 -6.88
C LEU A 467 -20.95 -10.44 -6.76
N ILE A 468 -21.50 -11.44 -6.06
CA ILE A 468 -20.82 -12.70 -5.76
C ILE A 468 -20.31 -13.45 -7.00
N PRO A 469 -21.09 -13.61 -8.10
CA PRO A 469 -20.57 -14.21 -9.32
C PRO A 469 -19.32 -13.50 -9.86
N LEU A 470 -19.27 -12.17 -9.80
CA LEU A 470 -18.12 -11.38 -10.24
C LEU A 470 -16.89 -11.60 -9.33
N LEU A 471 -17.11 -11.70 -8.02
CA LEU A 471 -16.03 -12.01 -7.06
C LEU A 471 -15.51 -13.43 -7.25
N ASN A 472 -16.37 -14.37 -7.65
CA ASN A 472 -16.02 -15.77 -7.84
C ASN A 472 -15.32 -16.04 -9.18
N THR A 473 -15.71 -15.33 -10.25
CA THR A 473 -15.00 -15.37 -11.54
C THR A 473 -13.66 -14.65 -11.47
N ASN A 474 -13.53 -13.73 -10.52
CA ASN A 474 -12.29 -13.05 -10.18
C ASN A 474 -11.35 -13.96 -9.37
N GLN A 475 -11.04 -15.16 -9.88
CA GLN A 475 -9.73 -15.75 -9.62
C GLN A 475 -8.74 -14.66 -10.01
N LEU A 476 -8.13 -14.00 -9.01
CA LEU A 476 -7.24 -12.85 -9.18
C LEU A 476 -6.55 -13.00 -10.52
N GLN A 477 -7.01 -12.25 -11.55
CA GLN A 477 -6.23 -12.19 -12.78
C GLN A 477 -4.86 -11.85 -12.26
N SER A 478 -3.86 -12.68 -12.59
CA SER A 478 -2.49 -12.48 -12.17
C SER A 478 -2.11 -11.08 -12.62
N SER A 479 -2.42 -10.08 -11.78
CA SER A 479 -1.96 -8.74 -12.00
C SER A 479 -0.47 -8.93 -12.00
N LYS A 480 0.20 -8.08 -12.74
CA LYS A 480 1.63 -8.17 -12.91
C LYS A 480 2.40 -8.10 -11.57
N ILE A 481 1.78 -8.09 -10.39
CA ILE A 481 2.43 -8.09 -9.08
C ILE A 481 1.79 -9.07 -8.06
N HIS A 482 0.65 -9.74 -8.33
CA HIS A 482 0.05 -10.67 -7.33
C HIS A 482 0.85 -11.99 -7.23
N PRO A 483 1.46 -12.32 -6.07
CA PRO A 483 1.92 -13.69 -5.83
C PRO A 483 0.68 -14.58 -5.67
N VAL A 484 0.34 -15.33 -6.72
CA VAL A 484 -0.75 -16.31 -6.65
C VAL A 484 -0.40 -17.37 -5.60
N LEU A 485 -1.36 -17.62 -4.71
CA LEU A 485 -1.31 -18.58 -3.62
C LEU A 485 -1.85 -19.93 -4.10
N ASP A 486 -0.97 -20.87 -4.43
CA ASP A 486 -1.31 -22.28 -4.55
C ASP A 486 -0.44 -23.06 -3.56
N THR A 487 -0.96 -23.41 -2.38
CA THR A 487 -0.34 -24.42 -1.50
C THR A 487 -1.33 -25.11 -0.55
N GLU A 488 -0.93 -26.30 -0.10
CA GLU A 488 -1.75 -27.34 0.53
C GLU A 488 -2.24 -27.06 1.97
N LYS A 489 -3.14 -27.95 2.42
CA LYS A 489 -3.90 -27.93 3.68
C LYS A 489 -3.05 -27.67 4.93
N GLY A 490 -3.39 -26.59 5.65
CA GLY A 490 -2.99 -26.40 7.05
C GLY A 490 -2.41 -25.02 7.39
N SER A 491 -2.04 -24.21 6.40
CA SER A 491 -1.56 -22.84 6.62
C SER A 491 -2.72 -21.83 6.54
N LEU A 492 -2.60 -20.71 7.26
CA LEU A 492 -3.51 -19.54 7.23
C LEU A 492 -3.52 -18.79 5.87
N LEU A 493 -3.04 -19.42 4.80
CA LEU A 493 -2.97 -18.78 3.50
C LEU A 493 -4.36 -18.66 2.87
N PRO A 494 -4.76 -17.44 2.44
CA PRO A 494 -6.10 -17.26 1.91
C PRO A 494 -6.28 -17.96 0.59
N LYS A 495 -7.45 -18.59 0.40
CA LYS A 495 -7.94 -18.89 -0.94
C LYS A 495 -7.93 -17.57 -1.74
N PRO A 496 -7.50 -17.52 -3.01
CA PRO A 496 -7.49 -16.27 -3.79
C PRO A 496 -8.81 -15.48 -3.73
N ILE A 497 -9.92 -16.20 -3.70
CA ILE A 497 -11.27 -15.66 -3.58
C ILE A 497 -11.54 -14.92 -2.25
N TRP A 498 -10.87 -15.30 -1.16
CA TRP A 498 -10.98 -14.64 0.14
C TRP A 498 -10.34 -13.26 0.15
N ILE A 499 -9.32 -13.01 -0.68
CA ILE A 499 -8.75 -11.68 -0.84
C ILE A 499 -9.81 -10.73 -1.42
N ALA A 500 -10.52 -11.18 -2.46
CA ALA A 500 -11.61 -10.41 -3.04
C ALA A 500 -12.73 -10.13 -2.02
N TYR A 501 -13.17 -11.15 -1.26
CA TYR A 501 -14.17 -10.97 -0.22
C TYR A 501 -13.71 -10.01 0.90
N GLN A 502 -12.45 -10.14 1.34
CA GLN A 502 -11.87 -9.29 2.37
C GLN A 502 -11.74 -7.83 1.91
N ASN A 503 -11.37 -7.58 0.65
CA ASN A 503 -11.28 -6.23 0.10
C ASN A 503 -12.66 -5.56 -0.02
N VAL A 504 -13.66 -6.29 -0.53
CA VAL A 504 -15.05 -5.82 -0.61
C VAL A 504 -15.59 -5.50 0.78
N LEU A 505 -15.37 -6.40 1.74
CA LEU A 505 -15.79 -6.20 3.12
C LEU A 505 -15.07 -5.00 3.76
N LYS A 506 -13.74 -4.88 3.60
CA LYS A 506 -12.96 -3.76 4.12
C LYS A 506 -13.48 -2.43 3.60
N ILE A 507 -13.77 -2.33 2.29
CA ILE A 507 -14.27 -1.10 1.68
C ILE A 507 -15.69 -0.80 2.16
N ALA A 508 -16.57 -1.79 2.28
CA ALA A 508 -17.91 -1.57 2.82
C ALA A 508 -17.86 -1.04 4.27
N LEU A 509 -17.02 -1.64 5.13
CA LEU A 509 -16.80 -1.16 6.51
C LEU A 509 -16.18 0.25 6.54
N ALA A 510 -15.19 0.51 5.68
CA ALA A 510 -14.56 1.81 5.52
C ALA A 510 -15.54 2.89 5.03
N SER A 511 -16.52 2.52 4.20
CA SER A 511 -17.62 3.38 3.75
C SER A 511 -18.65 3.68 4.85
N PHE A 512 -18.64 2.91 5.94
CA PHE A 512 -19.34 3.22 7.19
C PHE A 512 -18.47 4.01 8.18
N TYR A 513 -17.28 4.44 7.75
CA TYR A 513 -16.31 5.20 8.54
C TYR A 513 -15.78 4.47 9.77
N ILE A 514 -15.92 3.14 9.80
CA ILE A 514 -15.39 2.27 10.86
C ILE A 514 -13.86 2.27 10.73
N PRO A 515 -13.11 2.69 11.76
CA PRO A 515 -11.65 2.65 11.72
C PRO A 515 -11.10 1.21 11.81
N ASP A 516 -9.91 0.99 11.27
CA ASP A 516 -9.28 -0.35 11.17
C ASP A 516 -9.18 -1.09 12.51
N ASN A 517 -8.95 -0.38 13.63
CA ASN A 517 -8.93 -0.98 14.96
C ASN A 517 -10.31 -1.50 15.41
N LYS A 518 -11.40 -0.86 14.99
CA LYS A 518 -12.77 -1.34 15.24
C LYS A 518 -13.15 -2.47 14.29
N MET A 519 -12.64 -2.47 13.05
CA MET A 519 -12.77 -3.62 12.15
C MET A 519 -12.10 -4.87 12.77
N SER A 520 -10.97 -4.69 13.45
CA SER A 520 -10.28 -5.76 14.19
C SER A 520 -11.13 -6.38 15.29
N TYR A 521 -11.84 -5.53 16.06
CA TYR A 521 -12.75 -6.02 17.10
C TYR A 521 -14.01 -6.66 16.51
N LEU A 522 -14.55 -6.14 15.40
CA LEU A 522 -15.66 -6.77 14.68
C LEU A 522 -15.33 -8.20 14.27
N SER A 523 -14.18 -8.42 13.61
CA SER A 523 -13.76 -9.76 13.20
C SER A 523 -13.50 -10.68 14.40
N TYR A 524 -12.93 -10.15 15.49
CA TYR A 524 -12.77 -10.89 16.74
C TYR A 524 -14.11 -11.36 17.33
N ALA A 525 -15.09 -10.44 17.44
CA ALA A 525 -16.39 -10.74 18.03
C ALA A 525 -17.14 -11.81 17.23
N ILE A 526 -17.10 -11.74 15.89
CA ILE A 526 -17.70 -12.75 15.01
C ILE A 526 -16.98 -14.09 15.18
N MET A 527 -15.65 -14.09 15.24
CA MET A 527 -14.85 -15.31 15.47
C MET A 527 -15.23 -15.99 16.79
N ALA A 528 -15.35 -15.22 17.87
CA ALA A 528 -15.73 -15.72 19.18
C ALA A 528 -17.14 -16.33 19.18
N ILE A 529 -18.11 -15.69 18.52
CA ILE A 529 -19.48 -16.22 18.36
C ILE A 529 -19.47 -17.58 17.66
N ILE A 530 -18.68 -17.73 16.59
CA ILE A 530 -18.59 -19.00 15.84
C ILE A 530 -17.93 -20.08 16.69
N GLN A 531 -16.84 -19.75 17.41
CA GLN A 531 -16.14 -20.70 18.29
C GLN A 531 -17.04 -21.19 19.42
N ASP A 532 -17.79 -20.30 20.05
CA ASP A 532 -18.71 -20.65 21.13
C ASP A 532 -19.81 -21.61 20.67
N LYS A 533 -20.36 -21.40 19.46
CA LYS A 533 -21.37 -22.30 18.88
C LYS A 533 -20.83 -23.71 18.62
N ASN A 534 -19.55 -23.82 18.27
CA ASN A 534 -18.90 -25.11 18.04
C ASN A 534 -18.51 -25.81 19.36
N GLN A 535 -18.40 -25.08 20.46
CA GLN A 535 -18.12 -25.63 21.80
C GLN A 535 -19.39 -25.93 22.60
N ALA A 536 -20.55 -25.40 22.20
CA ALA A 536 -21.83 -25.81 22.77
C ALA A 536 -22.01 -27.32 22.54
N PRO A 537 -22.18 -28.13 23.60
CA PRO A 537 -22.47 -29.54 23.42
C PRO A 537 -23.71 -29.68 22.54
N HIS A 538 -23.71 -30.65 21.62
CA HIS A 538 -24.90 -31.08 20.88
C HIS A 538 -25.94 -31.67 21.85
N GLU A 539 -26.47 -30.85 22.75
CA GLU A 539 -27.59 -31.19 23.60
C GLU A 539 -28.86 -30.65 22.94
N ASN A 540 -29.77 -31.57 22.61
CA ASN A 540 -31.17 -31.36 22.20
C ASN A 540 -31.48 -31.21 20.70
N LEU A 541 -30.98 -32.14 19.89
CA LEU A 541 -31.76 -32.67 18.76
C LEU A 541 -31.91 -34.19 18.90
N ALA A 542 -32.50 -34.61 20.02
CA ALA A 542 -33.05 -35.94 20.17
C ALA A 542 -34.44 -35.84 20.82
N PHE A 543 -35.41 -36.38 20.09
CA PHE A 543 -36.80 -36.71 20.45
C PHE A 543 -37.88 -35.61 20.37
N SER A 544 -38.65 -35.68 19.28
CA SER A 544 -40.08 -35.97 19.36
C SER A 544 -40.47 -36.94 18.24
N ASN A 545 -40.70 -38.21 18.60
CA ASN A 545 -41.59 -39.11 17.84
C ASN A 545 -43.00 -38.95 18.41
#